data_AF-A0A220U7R2-F1
#
_entry.id   AF-A0A220U7R2-F1
#
_cell.length_a   1.000
_cell.length_b   1.000
_cell.length_c   1.000
_cell.angle_alpha   90.00
_cell.angle_beta   90.00
_cell.angle_gamma   90.00
#
_symmetry.space_group_name_H-M   'P 1'
#
loop_
_entity.id
_entity.type
_entity.pdbx_description
1 polymer ?
#
loop_
_entity_poly.entity_id
_entity_poly.type
_entity_poly.pdbx_seq_one_letter_code
_entity_poly.pdbx_strand_id
1 'polypeptide(L)'
;MVIFLLSACSENEEVVKVKEKGLSGQLFIQKVENNTSSEEMTKMIKDKQKIKKILTMVEGLKVKETSNENAFDQMKSQNSYTFIFSKGEKLETVKKAPYAFHVLSDGTFIFPYKDFNSLQKPRKTVEKHKELFNDIKQILEIDF
;
A
#
# COMPACT_ATOMS: atom_id res chain seq x y z
N MET A 1 -37.21 -16.52 -25.51
CA MET A 1 -35.78 -16.12 -25.51
C MET A 1 -35.68 -14.84 -24.70
N VAL A 2 -35.29 -14.93 -23.42
CA VAL A 2 -35.14 -13.76 -22.54
C VAL A 2 -33.65 -13.48 -22.46
N ILE A 3 -33.21 -12.41 -23.11
CA ILE A 3 -31.84 -11.90 -23.02
C ILE A 3 -31.76 -11.10 -21.73
N PHE A 4 -31.15 -11.69 -20.70
CA PHE A 4 -30.71 -10.95 -19.52
C PHE A 4 -29.49 -10.11 -19.94
N LEU A 5 -29.74 -8.86 -20.30
CA LEU A 5 -28.72 -7.82 -20.32
C LEU A 5 -28.33 -7.56 -18.86
N LEU A 6 -27.37 -8.32 -18.35
CA LEU A 6 -26.64 -7.95 -17.15
C LEU A 6 -25.87 -6.68 -17.51
N SER A 7 -26.46 -5.54 -17.18
CA SER A 7 -25.80 -4.25 -17.14
C SER A 7 -24.59 -4.39 -16.23
N ALA A 8 -23.42 -4.63 -16.84
CA ALA A 8 -22.15 -4.53 -16.17
C ALA A 8 -22.01 -3.08 -15.71
N CYS A 9 -22.18 -2.83 -14.41
CA CYS A 9 -21.76 -1.58 -13.80
C CYS A 9 -20.26 -1.45 -14.06
N SER A 10 -19.89 -0.64 -15.05
CA SER A 10 -18.50 -0.26 -15.32
C SER A 10 -18.06 0.74 -14.24
N GLU A 11 -17.91 0.28 -13.00
CA GLU A 11 -16.99 0.96 -12.10
C GLU A 11 -15.58 0.71 -12.65
N ASN A 12 -14.79 1.76 -12.82
CA ASN A 12 -13.40 1.70 -13.28
C ASN A 12 -12.51 1.04 -12.20
N GLU A 13 -12.80 -0.23 -11.90
CA GLU A 13 -12.01 -1.08 -11.04
C GLU A 13 -10.74 -1.50 -11.79
N GLU A 14 -9.59 -1.13 -11.24
CA GLU A 14 -8.30 -1.60 -11.70
C GLU A 14 -7.74 -2.63 -10.71
N VAL A 15 -6.75 -3.40 -11.17
CA VAL A 15 -6.00 -4.30 -10.29
C VAL A 15 -4.58 -3.75 -10.07
N VAL A 16 -4.08 -3.87 -8.84
CA VAL A 16 -2.69 -3.56 -8.52
C VAL A 16 -1.78 -4.54 -9.29
N LYS A 17 -0.74 -4.00 -9.94
CA LYS A 17 0.30 -4.77 -10.63
C LYS A 17 1.64 -4.26 -10.14
N VAL A 18 2.55 -5.15 -9.75
CA VAL A 18 3.90 -4.76 -9.30
C VAL A 18 4.91 -5.57 -10.10
N LYS A 19 5.50 -4.99 -11.14
CA LYS A 19 6.37 -5.74 -12.07
C LYS A 19 7.78 -5.90 -11.52
N GLU A 20 8.34 -4.83 -10.96
CA GLU A 20 9.76 -4.76 -10.59
C GLU A 20 10.06 -5.25 -9.15
N LYS A 21 9.40 -6.31 -8.68
CA LYS A 21 9.52 -6.79 -7.28
C LYS A 21 10.95 -7.12 -6.82
N GLY A 22 11.82 -7.50 -7.76
CA GLY A 22 13.21 -7.86 -7.49
C GLY A 22 14.14 -6.66 -7.24
N LEU A 23 13.68 -5.43 -7.49
CA LEU A 23 14.50 -4.23 -7.31
C LEU A 23 14.52 -3.69 -5.88
N SER A 24 13.63 -4.18 -5.01
CA SER A 24 13.56 -3.67 -3.64
C SER A 24 14.69 -4.20 -2.77
N GLY A 25 15.49 -3.28 -2.23
CA GLY A 25 16.61 -3.60 -1.34
C GLY A 25 16.25 -3.53 0.15
N GLN A 26 15.36 -2.60 0.52
CA GLN A 26 14.88 -2.41 1.88
C GLN A 26 13.42 -1.96 1.88
N LEU A 27 12.71 -2.28 2.96
CA LEU A 27 11.37 -1.79 3.26
C LEU A 27 11.41 -1.01 4.58
N PHE A 28 11.06 0.27 4.51
CA PHE A 28 10.84 1.13 5.66
C PHE A 28 9.35 1.24 5.95
N ILE A 29 8.99 1.06 7.21
CA ILE A 29 7.61 1.04 7.68
C ILE A 29 7.48 2.12 8.74
N GLN A 30 6.43 2.93 8.66
CA GLN A 30 6.13 3.97 9.63
C GLN A 30 4.65 3.94 9.98
N LYS A 31 4.33 3.78 11.27
CA LYS A 31 2.98 4.03 11.81
C LYS A 31 2.83 5.51 12.13
N VAL A 32 1.67 6.05 11.80
CA VAL A 32 1.19 7.37 12.21
C VAL A 32 -0.05 7.15 13.05
N GLU A 33 -0.03 7.70 14.25
CA GLU A 33 -1.12 7.64 15.23
C GLU A 33 -1.35 9.06 15.76
N ASN A 34 -2.60 9.51 15.80
CA ASN A 34 -2.94 10.89 16.19
C ASN A 34 -2.15 11.97 15.41
N ASN A 35 -1.89 11.74 14.12
CA ASN A 35 -1.09 12.59 13.24
C ASN A 35 0.38 12.76 13.66
N THR A 36 0.89 11.92 14.55
CA THR A 36 2.29 11.91 14.97
C THR A 36 2.92 10.53 14.72
N SER A 37 4.24 10.49 14.70
CA SER A 37 5.04 9.28 14.56
C SER A 37 6.34 9.46 15.33
N SER A 38 6.96 8.36 15.74
CA SER A 38 8.21 8.32 16.51
C SER A 38 9.12 7.22 15.97
N GLU A 39 10.37 7.18 16.42
CA GLU A 39 11.30 6.10 16.08
C GLU A 39 10.76 4.73 16.50
N GLU A 40 10.09 4.64 17.65
CA GLU A 40 9.45 3.41 18.15
C GLU A 40 8.28 2.94 17.26
N MET A 41 7.71 3.83 16.45
CA MET A 41 6.66 3.54 15.47
C MET A 41 7.24 3.29 14.06
N THR A 42 8.55 3.06 13.96
CA THR A 42 9.22 2.77 12.69
C THR A 42 9.94 1.43 12.71
N LYS A 43 9.97 0.76 11.56
CA LYS A 43 10.69 -0.50 11.38
C LYS A 43 11.33 -0.58 10.01
N MET A 44 12.56 -1.09 9.98
CA MET A 44 13.30 -1.36 8.75
C MET A 44 13.43 -2.87 8.53
N ILE A 45 13.09 -3.31 7.34
CA ILE A 45 13.17 -4.70 6.90
C ILE A 45 14.19 -4.78 5.76
N LYS A 46 15.19 -5.65 5.90
CA LYS A 46 16.23 -5.93 4.89
C LYS A 46 16.10 -7.33 4.29
N ASP A 47 15.20 -8.16 4.81
CA ASP A 47 14.92 -9.49 4.30
C ASP A 47 14.20 -9.39 2.94
N LYS A 48 14.93 -9.68 1.87
CA LYS A 48 14.42 -9.61 0.49
C LYS A 48 13.27 -10.58 0.23
N GLN A 49 13.22 -11.74 0.91
CA GLN A 49 12.11 -12.69 0.74
C GLN A 49 10.84 -12.16 1.38
N LYS A 50 10.93 -11.61 2.60
CA LYS A 50 9.79 -10.94 3.25
C LYS A 50 9.29 -9.78 2.37
N ILE A 51 10.19 -8.91 1.90
CA ILE A 51 9.85 -7.78 1.02
C ILE A 51 9.12 -8.25 -0.26
N LYS A 52 9.68 -9.22 -0.98
CA LYS A 52 9.07 -9.78 -2.19
C LYS A 52 7.69 -10.41 -1.91
N LYS A 53 7.54 -11.05 -0.75
CA LYS A 53 6.27 -11.62 -0.30
C LYS A 53 5.21 -10.54 -0.12
N ILE A 54 5.54 -9.42 0.54
CA ILE A 54 4.60 -8.29 0.71
C ILE A 54 4.17 -7.71 -0.64
N LEU A 55 5.12 -7.45 -1.55
CA LEU A 55 4.80 -6.95 -2.89
C LEU A 55 3.92 -7.91 -3.69
N THR A 56 3.99 -9.21 -3.39
CA THR A 56 3.14 -10.23 -4.02
C THR A 56 1.76 -10.30 -3.37
N MET A 57 1.67 -10.11 -2.05
CA MET A 57 0.41 -10.12 -1.32
C MET A 57 -0.52 -8.96 -1.68
N VAL A 58 0.03 -7.81 -2.07
CA VAL A 58 -0.76 -6.64 -2.49
C VAL A 58 -1.08 -6.63 -3.99
N GLU A 59 -0.48 -7.53 -4.77
CA GLU A 59 -0.79 -7.66 -6.19
C GLU A 59 -2.17 -8.28 -6.41
N GLY A 60 -2.89 -7.83 -7.43
CA GLY A 60 -4.24 -8.31 -7.74
C GLY A 60 -5.35 -7.68 -6.90
N LEU A 61 -5.02 -6.85 -5.91
CA LEU A 61 -6.03 -6.09 -5.17
C LEU A 61 -6.80 -5.17 -6.11
N LYS A 62 -8.14 -5.24 -6.01
CA LYS A 62 -9.05 -4.36 -6.75
C LYS A 62 -9.03 -2.97 -6.13
N VAL A 63 -8.81 -1.97 -6.96
CA VAL A 63 -8.69 -0.58 -6.55
C VAL A 63 -9.49 0.35 -7.45
N LYS A 64 -9.86 1.50 -6.90
CA LYS A 64 -10.48 2.61 -7.63
C LYS A 64 -9.75 3.91 -7.32
N GLU A 65 -9.78 4.85 -8.26
CA GLU A 65 -9.18 6.17 -8.05
C GLU A 65 -9.79 6.92 -6.86
N THR A 66 -8.98 7.77 -6.22
CA THR A 66 -9.41 8.73 -5.21
C THR A 66 -8.65 10.05 -5.40
N SER A 67 -9.14 11.15 -4.83
CA SER A 67 -8.38 12.40 -4.79
C SER A 67 -7.27 12.34 -3.73
N ASN A 68 -6.25 13.17 -3.89
CA ASN A 68 -5.19 13.35 -2.89
C ASN A 68 -5.76 13.82 -1.54
N GLU A 69 -6.69 14.78 -1.57
CA GLU A 69 -7.37 15.31 -0.40
C GLU A 69 -8.09 14.21 0.37
N ASN A 70 -8.92 13.41 -0.31
CA ASN A 70 -9.64 12.31 0.33
C ASN A 70 -8.69 11.25 0.88
N ALA A 71 -7.64 10.88 0.14
CA ALA A 71 -6.64 9.94 0.66
C ALA A 71 -5.96 10.47 1.93
N PHE A 72 -5.63 11.76 1.95
CA PHE A 72 -4.99 12.42 3.08
C PHE A 72 -5.91 12.55 4.29
N ASP A 73 -7.16 12.95 4.07
CA ASP A 73 -8.16 13.04 5.15
C ASP A 73 -8.43 11.67 5.76
N GLN A 74 -8.50 10.62 4.94
CA GLN A 74 -8.61 9.25 5.44
C GLN A 74 -7.40 8.85 6.29
N MET A 75 -6.17 9.19 5.87
CA MET A 75 -4.95 8.92 6.65
C MET A 75 -4.86 9.71 7.96
N LYS A 76 -5.46 10.91 8.03
CA LYS A 76 -5.54 11.71 9.26
C LYS A 76 -6.61 11.25 10.23
N SER A 77 -7.69 10.68 9.71
CA SER A 77 -8.87 10.28 10.49
C SER A 77 -8.65 9.06 11.38
N GLN A 78 -7.60 8.29 11.14
CA GLN A 78 -7.32 7.02 11.81
C GLN A 78 -5.82 6.67 11.72
N ASN A 79 -5.37 5.70 12.52
CA ASN A 79 -3.99 5.26 12.43
C ASN A 79 -3.70 4.69 11.03
N SER A 80 -2.53 5.05 10.50
CA SER A 80 -2.10 4.65 9.17
C SER A 80 -0.66 4.13 9.19
N TYR A 81 -0.36 3.21 8.28
CA TYR A 81 0.94 2.57 8.14
C TYR A 81 1.45 2.85 6.74
N THR A 82 2.63 3.46 6.64
CA THR A 82 3.28 3.74 5.36
C THR A 82 4.38 2.73 5.11
N PHE A 83 4.34 2.09 3.95
CA PHE A 83 5.30 1.09 3.50
C PHE A 83 6.10 1.66 2.33
N ILE A 84 7.40 1.92 2.54
CA ILE A 84 8.29 2.56 1.57
C ILE A 84 9.37 1.56 1.14
N PHE A 85 9.40 1.25 -0.15
CA PHE A 85 10.33 0.31 -0.76
C PHE A 85 11.43 1.08 -1.47
N SER A 86 12.70 0.86 -1.12
CA SER A 86 13.86 1.49 -1.79
C SER A 86 14.45 0.60 -2.89
N LYS A 87 15.06 1.21 -3.91
CA LYS A 87 15.93 0.49 -4.87
C LYS A 87 17.32 0.37 -4.25
N GLY A 88 17.69 -0.83 -3.80
CA GLY A 88 19.00 -1.09 -3.16
C GLY A 88 19.10 -0.67 -1.69
N GLU A 89 20.33 -0.47 -1.20
CA GLU A 89 20.64 -0.34 0.23
C GLU A 89 20.52 1.07 0.81
N LYS A 90 20.32 2.09 -0.03
CA LYS A 90 20.15 3.47 0.42
C LYS A 90 18.66 3.76 0.61
N LEU A 91 18.30 4.29 1.77
CA LEU A 91 17.00 4.89 1.99
C LEU A 91 16.91 6.15 1.14
N GLU A 92 16.09 6.10 0.10
CA GLU A 92 15.63 7.32 -0.55
C GLU A 92 14.63 8.00 0.39
N THR A 93 14.69 9.33 0.49
CA THR A 93 13.73 10.08 1.31
C THR A 93 12.30 9.80 0.83
N VAL A 94 11.29 10.01 1.67
CA VAL A 94 9.87 9.79 1.30
C VAL A 94 9.51 10.47 -0.04
N LYS A 95 10.09 11.64 -0.32
CA LYS A 95 9.89 12.40 -1.58
C LYS A 95 10.52 11.76 -2.82
N LYS A 96 11.46 10.84 -2.65
CA LYS A 96 12.17 10.11 -3.71
C LYS A 96 11.92 8.60 -3.64
N ALA A 97 11.00 8.16 -2.78
CA ALA A 97 10.67 6.75 -2.65
C ALA A 97 10.29 6.18 -4.03
N PRO A 98 10.96 5.11 -4.48
CA PRO A 98 10.68 4.57 -5.79
C PRO A 98 9.36 3.81 -5.77
N TYR A 99 8.93 3.20 -4.65
CA TYR A 99 7.56 2.68 -4.52
C TYR A 99 7.07 2.77 -3.08
N ALA A 100 5.79 3.07 -2.89
CA ALA A 100 5.15 3.06 -1.58
C ALA A 100 3.66 2.75 -1.67
N PHE A 101 3.12 2.25 -0.56
CA PHE A 101 1.68 2.21 -0.32
C PHE A 101 1.38 2.51 1.16
N HIS A 102 0.13 2.87 1.45
CA HIS A 102 -0.36 3.11 2.80
C HIS A 102 -1.44 2.10 3.13
N VAL A 103 -1.56 1.74 4.41
CA VAL A 103 -2.63 0.89 4.94
C VAL A 103 -3.26 1.58 6.13
N LEU A 104 -4.57 1.76 6.09
CA LEU A 104 -5.35 2.30 7.21
C LEU A 104 -5.71 1.17 8.18
N SER A 105 -5.96 1.53 9.44
CA SER A 105 -6.32 0.55 10.48
C SER A 105 -7.60 -0.23 10.18
N ASP A 106 -8.49 0.35 9.37
CA ASP A 106 -9.68 -0.34 8.91
C ASP A 106 -9.45 -1.37 7.78
N GLY A 107 -8.21 -1.49 7.29
CA GLY A 107 -7.82 -2.40 6.20
C GLY A 107 -7.90 -1.80 4.80
N THR A 108 -8.14 -0.49 4.66
CA THR A 108 -8.06 0.19 3.36
C THR A 108 -6.61 0.35 2.92
N PHE A 109 -6.27 -0.09 1.71
CA PHE A 109 -4.95 0.15 1.13
C PHE A 109 -5.03 1.33 0.17
N ILE A 110 -4.01 2.20 0.18
CA ILE A 110 -3.90 3.37 -0.69
C ILE A 110 -2.58 3.30 -1.46
N PHE A 111 -2.65 3.40 -2.78
CA PHE A 111 -1.54 3.28 -3.70
C PHE A 111 -1.34 4.59 -4.47
N PRO A 112 -0.39 5.45 -4.05
CA PRO A 112 0.00 6.64 -4.81
C PRO A 112 0.93 6.34 -6.00
N TYR A 113 1.36 5.07 -6.15
CA TYR A 113 2.24 4.61 -7.22
C TYR A 113 1.57 3.51 -8.05
N LYS A 114 1.87 3.50 -9.35
CA LYS A 114 1.47 2.42 -10.26
C LYS A 114 2.43 1.25 -10.18
N ASP A 115 3.72 1.59 -10.12
CA ASP A 115 4.88 0.70 -10.05
C ASP A 115 6.07 1.53 -9.54
N PHE A 116 7.25 0.93 -9.46
CA PHE A 116 8.47 1.63 -9.09
C PHE A 116 8.75 2.84 -10.01
N ASN A 117 9.08 4.00 -9.41
CA ASN A 117 9.30 5.30 -10.05
C ASN A 117 8.11 5.85 -10.85
N SER A 118 6.90 5.33 -10.63
CA SER A 118 5.70 5.73 -11.39
C SER A 118 4.62 6.25 -10.44
N LEU A 119 4.71 7.55 -10.12
CA LEU A 119 3.65 8.26 -9.39
C LEU A 119 2.38 8.35 -10.23
N GLN A 120 1.24 8.35 -9.54
CA GLN A 120 -0.06 8.50 -10.16
C GLN A 120 -1.04 9.16 -9.18
N LYS A 121 -2.25 9.46 -9.68
CA LYS A 121 -3.37 9.78 -8.80
C LYS A 121 -3.60 8.59 -7.85
N PRO A 122 -3.78 8.81 -6.54
CA PRO A 122 -3.93 7.72 -5.59
C PRO A 122 -5.12 6.84 -5.96
N ARG A 123 -4.94 5.53 -5.81
CA ARG A 123 -6.02 4.55 -5.86
C ARG A 123 -6.18 3.93 -4.48
N LYS A 124 -7.38 3.54 -4.11
CA LYS A 124 -7.63 2.79 -2.87
C LYS A 124 -8.38 1.51 -3.14
N THR A 125 -8.24 0.52 -2.26
CA THR A 125 -8.98 -0.73 -2.39
C THR A 125 -10.48 -0.50 -2.38
N VAL A 126 -11.19 -1.29 -3.17
CA VAL A 126 -12.67 -1.30 -3.17
C VAL A 126 -13.17 -1.89 -1.85
N GLU A 127 -12.53 -2.96 -1.40
CA GLU A 127 -12.84 -3.66 -0.15
C GLU A 127 -11.82 -3.35 0.96
N LYS A 128 -12.22 -3.63 2.20
CA LYS A 128 -11.33 -3.55 3.37
C LYS A 128 -10.64 -4.90 3.59
N HIS A 129 -9.32 -4.90 3.60
CA HIS A 129 -8.50 -6.12 3.70
C HIS A 129 -7.79 -6.21 5.06
N LYS A 130 -8.57 -6.23 6.16
CA LYS A 130 -8.03 -6.30 7.53
C LYS A 130 -7.17 -7.55 7.79
N GLU A 131 -7.64 -8.70 7.31
CA GLU A 131 -6.92 -9.98 7.47
C GLU A 131 -5.58 -9.93 6.73
N LEU A 132 -5.58 -9.48 5.47
CA LEU A 132 -4.35 -9.25 4.71
C LEU A 132 -3.38 -8.33 5.44
N PHE A 133 -3.88 -7.24 6.04
CA PHE A 133 -3.04 -6.35 6.80
C PHE A 133 -2.47 -7.00 8.08
N ASN A 134 -3.25 -7.85 8.76
CA ASN A 134 -2.76 -8.63 9.89
C ASN A 134 -1.68 -9.63 9.46
N ASP A 135 -1.86 -10.31 8.32
CA ASP A 135 -0.84 -11.22 7.77
C ASP A 135 0.46 -10.48 7.44
N ILE A 136 0.35 -9.28 6.83
CA ILE A 136 1.50 -8.42 6.56
C ILE A 136 2.22 -8.06 7.87
N LYS A 137 1.49 -7.63 8.91
CA LYS A 137 2.07 -7.33 10.22
C LYS A 137 2.78 -8.53 10.82
N GLN A 138 2.20 -9.73 10.74
CA GLN A 138 2.83 -10.95 11.26
C GLN A 138 4.12 -11.30 10.50
N ILE A 139 4.11 -11.25 9.17
CA ILE A 139 5.29 -11.56 8.33
C ILE A 139 6.44 -10.60 8.62
N LEU A 140 6.12 -9.32 8.82
CA LEU A 140 7.08 -8.26 9.09
C LEU A 140 7.38 -8.07 10.58
N GLU A 141 6.74 -8.86 11.44
CA GLU A 141 6.84 -8.79 12.90
C GLU A 141 6.57 -7.37 13.43
N ILE A 142 5.55 -6.69 12.92
CA ILE A 142 5.14 -5.37 13.38
C ILE A 142 4.32 -5.53 14.67
N ASP A 143 4.82 -5.02 15.78
CA ASP A 143 4.27 -5.14 17.14
C ASP A 143 3.86 -3.81 17.80
N PHE A 144 4.07 -2.69 17.10
CA PHE A 144 3.65 -1.33 17.49
C PHE A 144 2.31 -0.87 16.91
#